data_AF-A0A952GR41-F1
#
_entry.id   AF-A0A952GR41-F1
#
_cell.length_a   1.000
_cell.length_b   1.000
_cell.length_c   1.000
_cell.angle_alpha   90.00
_cell.angle_beta   90.00
_cell.angle_gamma   90.00
#
_symmetry.space_group_name_H-M   'P 1'
#
loop_
_entity.id
_entity.type
_entity.pdbx_description
1 polymer ?
#
loop_
_entity_poly.entity_id
_entity_poly.type
_entity_poly.pdbx_seq_one_letter_code
_entity_poly.pdbx_strand_id
1 'polypeptide(L)'
;MTAGRFRHFVGIDWSGAVGEHQPGIAVALAAAGDDAPQLVRAGHRWSRTEVVEWLLRDLPHDTLVGLDLAISLPFADRGAFFPGWAETPSGARTLWALVERICANDPYLAASTFVDHPDAARHFRRHGGREGAHFGGGRGRFRLTERAQEAMGCRPYSNFNLVGAAQVGKSSLTGMRLLHRLGGKL
;
A
#
# COMPACT_ATOMS: atom_id res chain seq x y z
N MET A 1 12.34 20.99 8.26
CA MET A 1 11.28 21.40 7.30
C MET A 1 11.11 22.91 7.45
N THR A 2 11.08 23.67 6.36
CA THR A 2 10.82 25.12 6.42
C THR A 2 9.34 25.35 6.73
N ALA A 3 9.03 26.19 7.72
CA ALA A 3 7.65 26.58 8.01
C ALA A 3 7.00 27.20 6.76
N GLY A 4 5.75 26.86 6.48
CA GLY A 4 5.01 27.34 5.32
C GLY A 4 5.36 26.69 3.97
N ARG A 5 6.23 25.66 3.93
CA ARG A 5 6.52 24.91 2.68
C ARG A 5 5.28 24.27 2.07
N PHE A 6 4.35 23.79 2.91
CA PHE A 6 3.12 23.14 2.45
C PHE A 6 1.93 24.05 2.70
N ARG A 7 1.11 24.26 1.67
CA ARG A 7 -0.12 25.08 1.70
C ARG A 7 -1.39 24.25 1.58
N HIS A 8 -1.25 22.98 1.20
CA HIS A 8 -2.35 22.03 1.10
C HIS A 8 -1.95 20.68 1.71
N PHE A 9 -2.94 19.95 2.18
CA PHE A 9 -2.79 18.64 2.79
C PHE A 9 -3.83 17.71 2.23
N VAL A 10 -3.41 16.54 1.75
CA VAL A 10 -4.31 15.55 1.16
C VAL A 10 -4.26 14.28 1.99
N GLY A 11 -5.43 13.81 2.41
CA GLY A 11 -5.61 12.50 3.00
C GLY A 11 -6.28 11.55 2.01
N ILE A 12 -5.70 10.36 1.82
CA ILE A 12 -6.24 9.33 0.92
C ILE A 12 -6.49 8.06 1.71
N ASP A 13 -7.76 7.69 1.85
CA ASP A 13 -8.14 6.34 2.25
C ASP A 13 -7.95 5.38 1.06
N TRP A 14 -7.47 4.16 1.32
CA TRP A 14 -6.99 3.27 0.26
C TRP A 14 -7.53 1.84 0.35
N SER A 15 -8.03 1.35 -0.78
CA SER A 15 -8.55 -0.01 -0.91
C SER A 15 -7.63 -0.94 -1.70
N GLY A 16 -7.35 -2.09 -1.09
CA GLY A 16 -6.73 -3.26 -1.73
C GLY A 16 -7.71 -4.21 -2.41
N ALA A 17 -9.02 -3.91 -2.44
CA ALA A 17 -9.98 -4.79 -3.07
C ALA A 17 -9.78 -4.84 -4.61
N VAL A 18 -10.25 -5.92 -5.22
CA VAL A 18 -10.22 -6.10 -6.68
C VAL A 18 -11.49 -5.50 -7.28
N GLY A 19 -11.33 -4.68 -8.30
CA GLY A 19 -12.44 -4.01 -8.99
C GLY A 19 -11.99 -2.68 -9.59
N GLU A 20 -12.74 -2.22 -10.58
CA GLU A 20 -12.48 -0.97 -11.29
C GLU A 20 -12.56 0.25 -10.36
N HIS A 21 -13.66 0.36 -9.62
CA HIS A 21 -13.94 1.45 -8.69
C HIS A 21 -14.08 0.92 -7.26
N GLN A 22 -13.55 1.67 -6.30
CA GLN A 22 -13.40 1.25 -4.92
C GLN A 22 -14.32 2.06 -3.99
N PRO A 23 -15.25 1.42 -3.27
CA PRO A 23 -16.04 2.12 -2.24
C PRO A 23 -15.17 2.69 -1.11
N GLY A 24 -14.05 2.03 -0.78
CA GLY A 24 -13.11 2.43 0.25
C GLY A 24 -11.91 3.23 -0.28
N ILE A 25 -12.12 4.06 -1.31
CA ILE A 25 -11.14 5.10 -1.67
C ILE A 25 -11.84 6.44 -1.54
N ALA A 26 -11.27 7.31 -0.73
CA ALA A 26 -11.69 8.69 -0.57
C ALA A 26 -10.46 9.61 -0.64
N VAL A 27 -10.62 10.74 -1.31
CA VAL A 27 -9.57 11.77 -1.43
C VAL A 27 -10.12 13.06 -0.82
N ALA A 28 -9.53 13.49 0.29
CA ALA A 28 -9.88 14.72 0.98
C ALA A 28 -8.71 15.71 0.93
N LEU A 29 -9.02 16.98 0.73
CA LEU A 29 -8.06 18.07 0.68
C LEU A 29 -8.39 19.11 1.75
N ALA A 30 -7.38 19.55 2.48
CA ALA A 30 -7.43 20.72 3.34
C ALA A 30 -6.46 21.79 2.81
N ALA A 31 -6.90 23.04 2.76
CA ALA A 31 -6.04 24.19 2.53
C ALA A 31 -5.47 24.70 3.87
N ALA A 32 -4.53 25.63 3.81
CA ALA A 32 -4.10 26.35 5.00
C ALA A 32 -5.27 27.10 5.66
N GLY A 33 -5.32 27.08 6.99
CA GLY A 33 -6.40 27.66 7.78
C GLY A 33 -7.04 26.62 8.70
N ASP A 34 -8.23 26.95 9.20
CA ASP A 34 -8.98 26.14 10.17
C ASP A 34 -10.23 25.46 9.58
N ASP A 35 -10.40 25.55 8.26
CA ASP A 35 -11.51 24.91 7.56
C ASP A 35 -11.38 23.38 7.58
N ALA A 36 -12.52 22.69 7.66
CA ALA A 36 -12.55 21.23 7.61
C ALA A 36 -12.09 20.70 6.23
N PRO A 37 -11.38 19.56 6.16
CA PRO A 37 -11.04 18.93 4.90
C PRO A 37 -12.28 18.62 4.05
N GLN A 38 -12.19 18.90 2.75
CA GLN A 38 -13.27 18.69 1.79
C GLN A 38 -12.95 17.54 0.85
N LEU A 39 -13.95 16.73 0.50
CA LEU A 39 -13.79 15.67 -0.51
C LEU A 39 -13.60 16.29 -1.90
N VAL A 40 -12.53 15.92 -2.60
CA VAL A 40 -12.17 16.51 -3.90
C VAL A 40 -13.21 16.20 -5.00
N ARG A 41 -13.91 15.07 -4.89
CA ARG A 41 -15.05 14.68 -5.75
C ARG A 41 -16.10 14.00 -4.86
N ALA A 42 -16.87 14.79 -4.10
CA ALA A 42 -17.87 14.26 -3.18
C ALA A 42 -18.88 13.34 -3.88
N GLY A 43 -19.14 12.17 -3.30
CA GLY A 43 -20.03 11.14 -3.87
C GLY A 43 -19.41 10.30 -5.01
N HIS A 44 -18.20 10.63 -5.48
CA HIS A 44 -17.53 9.87 -6.53
C HIS A 44 -16.90 8.58 -5.98
N ARG A 45 -17.03 7.48 -6.74
CA ARG A 45 -16.35 6.22 -6.44
C ARG A 45 -15.05 6.16 -7.24
N TRP A 46 -13.92 6.35 -6.57
CA TRP A 46 -12.61 6.42 -7.22
C TRP A 46 -12.12 5.06 -7.73
N SER A 47 -11.52 5.05 -8.92
CA SER A 47 -10.56 4.01 -9.30
C SER A 47 -9.16 4.36 -8.82
N ARG A 48 -8.30 3.35 -8.65
CA ARG A 48 -6.87 3.59 -8.31
C ARG A 48 -6.14 4.38 -9.41
N THR A 49 -6.54 4.20 -10.67
CA THR A 49 -6.00 4.95 -11.81
C THR A 49 -6.40 6.42 -11.73
N GLU A 50 -7.66 6.72 -11.42
CA GLU A 50 -8.11 8.10 -11.24
C GLU A 50 -7.35 8.82 -10.12
N VAL A 51 -7.03 8.13 -9.01
CA VAL A 51 -6.20 8.72 -7.95
C VAL A 51 -4.80 9.07 -8.48
N VAL A 52 -4.16 8.18 -9.25
CA VAL A 52 -2.85 8.45 -9.87
C VAL A 52 -2.93 9.66 -10.81
N GLU A 53 -3.93 9.70 -11.69
CA GLU A 53 -4.07 10.80 -12.65
C GLU A 53 -4.35 12.13 -11.95
N TRP A 54 -5.23 12.14 -10.94
CA TRP A 54 -5.51 13.33 -10.14
C TRP A 54 -4.25 13.83 -9.43
N LEU A 55 -3.47 12.93 -8.81
CA LEU A 55 -2.21 13.28 -8.16
C LEU A 55 -1.20 13.91 -9.13
N LEU A 56 -1.16 13.45 -10.39
CA LEU A 56 -0.20 13.92 -11.39
C LEU A 56 -0.62 15.21 -12.09
N ARG A 57 -1.93 15.47 -12.22
CA ARG A 57 -2.46 16.54 -13.07
C ARG A 57 -3.13 17.67 -12.31
N ASP A 58 -3.79 17.33 -11.21
CA ASP A 58 -4.73 18.22 -10.54
C ASP A 58 -4.32 18.52 -9.09
N LEU A 59 -3.25 17.87 -8.59
CA LEU A 59 -2.73 18.11 -7.25
C LEU A 59 -2.21 19.55 -7.14
N PRO A 60 -2.71 20.36 -6.18
CA PRO A 60 -2.19 21.71 -6.00
C PRO A 60 -0.69 21.69 -5.68
N HIS A 61 0.01 22.74 -6.08
CA HIS A 61 1.40 22.93 -5.65
C HIS A 61 1.48 23.01 -4.12
N ASP A 62 2.68 22.71 -3.59
CA ASP A 62 2.97 22.78 -2.16
C ASP A 62 2.04 21.87 -1.33
N THR A 63 1.70 20.69 -1.84
CA THR A 63 0.84 19.72 -1.16
C THR A 63 1.63 18.65 -0.43
N LEU A 64 1.26 18.35 0.82
CA LEU A 64 1.68 17.14 1.53
C LEU A 64 0.59 16.07 1.41
N VAL A 65 0.93 14.92 0.82
CA VAL A 65 -0.01 13.80 0.61
C VAL A 65 0.26 12.68 1.62
N GLY A 66 -0.78 12.31 2.38
CA GLY A 66 -0.82 11.11 3.21
C GLY A 66 -1.70 10.03 2.59
N LEU A 67 -1.25 8.78 2.63
CA LEU A 67 -2.02 7.61 2.20
C LEU A 67 -2.18 6.62 3.35
N ASP A 68 -3.40 6.14 3.57
CA ASP A 68 -3.71 5.11 4.57
C ASP A 68 -3.40 3.70 4.03
N LEU A 69 -2.11 3.38 3.96
CA LEU A 69 -1.61 2.06 3.57
C LEU A 69 -0.18 1.83 4.06
N ALA A 70 0.25 0.57 4.12
CA ALA A 70 1.66 0.26 4.32
C ALA A 70 2.43 0.25 2.99
N ILE A 71 3.49 1.07 2.92
CA ILE A 71 4.30 1.25 1.71
C ILE A 71 5.43 0.20 1.57
N SER A 72 5.49 -0.82 2.42
CA SER A 72 6.53 -1.85 2.38
C SER A 72 6.12 -3.14 3.10
N LEU A 73 6.93 -4.18 2.95
CA LEU A 73 6.79 -5.46 3.67
C LEU A 73 7.87 -5.58 4.77
N PRO A 74 7.71 -6.50 5.74
CA PRO A 74 8.80 -6.85 6.66
C PRO A 74 10.10 -7.21 5.92
N PHE A 75 11.19 -6.55 6.32
CA PHE A 75 12.55 -6.74 5.79
C PHE A 75 13.55 -7.01 6.92
N ALA A 76 13.62 -6.10 7.90
CA ALA A 76 14.62 -6.13 8.97
C ALA A 76 14.56 -7.38 9.86
N ASP A 77 13.43 -8.09 9.89
CA ASP A 77 13.27 -9.33 10.67
C ASP A 77 14.06 -10.51 10.09
N ARG A 78 14.34 -10.52 8.77
CA ARG A 78 15.09 -11.60 8.10
C ARG A 78 16.15 -11.12 7.10
N GLY A 79 16.40 -9.81 7.02
CA GLY A 79 17.33 -9.20 6.05
C GLY A 79 16.87 -9.27 4.59
N ALA A 80 15.61 -9.65 4.32
CA ALA A 80 15.05 -9.73 2.98
C ALA A 80 13.51 -9.69 3.02
N PHE A 81 12.87 -9.15 1.98
CA PHE A 81 11.41 -9.22 1.86
C PHE A 81 10.93 -10.66 1.63
N PHE A 82 11.62 -11.41 0.77
CA PHE A 82 11.27 -12.78 0.39
C PHE A 82 12.49 -13.71 0.49
N PRO A 83 12.87 -14.16 1.71
CA PRO A 83 14.04 -15.01 1.90
C PRO A 83 13.99 -16.29 1.04
N GLY A 84 15.08 -16.58 0.34
CA GLY A 84 15.19 -17.73 -0.55
C GLY A 84 14.69 -17.50 -1.98
N TRP A 85 14.11 -16.33 -2.29
CA TRP A 85 13.80 -15.94 -3.66
C TRP A 85 14.98 -15.14 -4.25
N ALA A 86 15.57 -15.63 -5.35
CA ALA A 86 16.73 -15.00 -5.99
C ALA A 86 16.47 -13.56 -6.45
N GLU A 87 15.24 -13.23 -6.85
CA GLU A 87 14.84 -11.87 -7.26
C GLU A 87 14.35 -11.00 -6.08
N THR A 88 14.63 -11.38 -4.83
CA THR A 88 14.15 -10.60 -3.68
C THR A 88 14.71 -9.17 -3.74
N PRO A 89 13.84 -8.14 -3.60
CA PRO A 89 14.28 -6.76 -3.77
C PRO A 89 15.15 -6.29 -2.60
N SER A 90 16.12 -5.43 -2.86
CA SER A 90 17.06 -4.91 -1.85
C SER A 90 16.51 -3.74 -1.02
N GLY A 91 15.40 -3.12 -1.46
CA GLY A 91 14.76 -2.02 -0.76
C GLY A 91 13.34 -1.71 -1.23
N ALA A 92 12.70 -0.72 -0.60
CA ALA A 92 11.30 -0.40 -0.84
C ALA A 92 11.02 -0.03 -2.31
N ARG A 93 11.84 0.83 -2.94
CA ARG A 93 11.63 1.23 -4.34
C ARG A 93 11.77 0.06 -5.31
N THR A 94 12.75 -0.82 -5.09
CA THR A 94 12.91 -2.06 -5.88
C THR A 94 11.78 -3.06 -5.63
N LEU A 95 11.22 -3.10 -4.42
CA LEU A 95 10.02 -3.88 -4.12
C LEU A 95 8.82 -3.36 -4.92
N TRP A 96 8.62 -2.05 -4.97
CA TRP A 96 7.54 -1.45 -5.75
C TRP A 96 7.69 -1.75 -7.25
N ALA A 97 8.91 -1.67 -7.78
CA ALA A 97 9.21 -2.03 -9.16
C ALA A 97 8.96 -3.52 -9.45
N LEU A 98 9.32 -4.42 -8.53
CA LEU A 98 9.06 -5.85 -8.65
C LEU A 98 7.55 -6.15 -8.70
N VAL A 99 6.78 -5.58 -7.77
CA VAL A 99 5.31 -5.72 -7.74
C VAL A 99 4.70 -5.16 -9.02
N GLU A 100 5.15 -4.00 -9.48
CA GLU A 100 4.62 -3.41 -10.71
C GLU A 100 4.89 -4.28 -11.93
N ARG A 101 6.13 -4.77 -12.09
CA ARG A 101 6.54 -5.60 -13.23
C ARG A 101 5.70 -6.88 -13.31
N ILE A 102 5.50 -7.57 -12.18
CA ILE A 102 4.73 -8.82 -12.15
C ILE A 102 3.24 -8.55 -12.42
N CYS A 103 2.71 -7.43 -11.92
CA CYS A 103 1.30 -7.07 -12.08
C CYS A 103 1.01 -6.21 -13.32
N ALA A 104 1.94 -6.11 -14.29
CA ALA A 104 1.81 -5.16 -15.40
C ALA A 104 0.46 -5.29 -16.15
N ASN A 105 -0.03 -6.52 -16.30
CA ASN A 105 -1.28 -6.84 -16.99
C ASN A 105 -2.48 -7.02 -16.05
N ASP A 106 -2.32 -6.81 -14.74
CA ASP A 106 -3.44 -6.87 -13.81
C ASP A 106 -4.39 -5.70 -14.05
N PRO A 107 -5.69 -5.95 -14.28
CA PRO A 107 -6.64 -4.87 -14.44
C PRO A 107 -6.79 -4.06 -13.15
N TYR A 108 -7.24 -2.82 -13.29
CA TYR A 108 -7.63 -1.95 -12.17
C TYR A 108 -6.51 -1.65 -11.16
N LEU A 109 -5.25 -1.73 -11.57
CA LEU A 109 -4.09 -1.66 -10.68
C LEU A 109 -4.15 -2.67 -9.52
N ALA A 110 -4.73 -3.85 -9.74
CA ALA A 110 -4.76 -4.93 -8.76
C ALA A 110 -3.36 -5.52 -8.52
N ALA A 111 -3.24 -6.43 -7.56
CA ALA A 111 -2.01 -7.17 -7.30
C ALA A 111 -2.23 -8.68 -7.32
N SER A 112 -3.24 -9.13 -8.06
CA SER A 112 -3.67 -10.52 -8.13
C SER A 112 -2.54 -11.42 -8.63
N THR A 113 -1.86 -11.05 -9.72
CA THR A 113 -0.78 -11.86 -10.28
C THR A 113 0.38 -12.00 -9.30
N PHE A 114 0.74 -10.95 -8.55
CA PHE A 114 1.79 -11.04 -7.54
C PHE A 114 1.39 -11.92 -6.35
N VAL A 115 0.13 -11.85 -5.92
CA VAL A 115 -0.38 -12.70 -4.83
C VAL A 115 -0.33 -14.19 -5.20
N ASP A 116 -0.52 -14.53 -6.47
CA ASP A 116 -0.45 -15.91 -6.96
C ASP A 116 0.91 -16.31 -7.58
N HIS A 117 1.88 -15.40 -7.63
CA HIS A 117 3.21 -15.67 -8.16
C HIS A 117 3.89 -16.83 -7.40
N PRO A 118 4.48 -17.83 -8.08
CA PRO A 118 5.03 -19.04 -7.44
C PRO A 118 5.97 -18.77 -6.26
N ASP A 119 6.87 -17.80 -6.39
CA ASP A 119 7.79 -17.44 -5.31
C ASP A 119 7.14 -16.57 -4.22
N ALA A 120 6.43 -15.50 -4.58
CA ALA A 120 5.83 -14.58 -3.61
C ALA A 120 4.74 -15.28 -2.76
N ALA A 121 3.94 -16.14 -3.38
CA ALA A 121 2.89 -16.91 -2.72
C ALA A 121 3.40 -17.79 -1.56
N ARG A 122 4.68 -18.20 -1.59
CA ARG A 122 5.30 -18.96 -0.49
C ARG A 122 5.41 -18.14 0.79
N HIS A 123 5.30 -16.82 0.73
CA HIS A 123 5.39 -15.93 1.88
C HIS A 123 4.02 -15.42 2.36
N PHE A 124 2.94 -15.68 1.63
CA PHE A 124 1.62 -15.16 1.94
C PHE A 124 0.72 -16.19 2.63
N ARG A 125 -0.17 -15.70 3.50
CA ARG A 125 -1.40 -16.41 3.85
C ARG A 125 -2.52 -15.90 2.94
N ARG A 126 -3.18 -16.81 2.22
CA ARG A 126 -4.22 -16.55 1.22
C ARG A 126 -5.49 -17.31 1.55
N HIS A 127 -6.58 -16.95 0.86
CA HIS A 127 -7.89 -17.56 1.03
C HIS A 127 -7.87 -19.07 0.72
N GLY A 128 -8.83 -19.80 1.28
CA GLY A 128 -8.95 -21.26 1.10
C GLY A 128 -7.90 -22.06 1.89
N GLY A 129 -7.47 -21.55 3.05
CA GLY A 129 -6.48 -22.24 3.90
C GLY A 129 -5.05 -22.28 3.32
N ARG A 130 -4.79 -21.55 2.23
CA ARG A 130 -3.50 -21.55 1.54
C ARG A 130 -2.49 -20.69 2.29
N GLU A 131 -1.66 -21.32 3.11
CA GLU A 131 -0.53 -20.68 3.79
C GLU A 131 0.79 -21.08 3.12
N GLY A 132 1.56 -20.09 2.69
CA GLY A 132 2.89 -20.33 2.12
C GLY A 132 3.89 -20.82 3.16
N ALA A 133 4.80 -21.70 2.75
CA ALA A 133 5.81 -22.32 3.63
C ALA A 133 6.69 -21.32 4.39
N HIS A 134 6.84 -20.09 3.88
CA HIS A 134 7.65 -19.01 4.43
C HIS A 134 6.84 -17.88 5.06
N PHE A 135 5.52 -18.05 5.25
CA PHE A 135 4.66 -17.06 5.91
C PHE A 135 5.10 -16.76 7.35
N GLY A 136 5.66 -17.78 8.03
CA GLY A 136 6.18 -17.67 9.40
C GLY A 136 5.25 -18.17 10.50
N GLY A 137 4.11 -18.77 10.15
CA GLY A 137 3.10 -19.27 11.09
C GLY A 137 2.40 -18.16 11.88
N GLY A 138 1.41 -18.52 12.71
CA GLY A 138 0.75 -17.58 13.62
C GLY A 138 0.15 -16.35 12.92
N ARG A 139 0.69 -15.15 13.21
CA ARG A 139 0.29 -13.88 12.57
C ARG A 139 1.18 -13.47 11.40
N GLY A 140 2.17 -14.27 11.05
CA GLY A 140 3.16 -13.99 10.01
C GLY A 140 4.29 -13.09 10.47
N ARG A 141 5.07 -12.60 9.50
CA ARG A 141 6.21 -11.71 9.75
C ARG A 141 5.77 -10.27 9.99
N PHE A 142 6.50 -9.53 10.82
CA PHE A 142 6.22 -8.15 11.21
C PHE A 142 7.41 -7.24 10.94
N ARG A 143 7.16 -5.97 10.60
CA ARG A 143 8.21 -4.94 10.66
C ARG A 143 8.49 -4.64 12.14
N LEU A 144 9.62 -3.99 12.41
CA LEU A 144 9.98 -3.58 13.77
C LEU A 144 8.93 -2.65 14.40
N THR A 145 8.24 -1.84 13.59
CA THR A 145 7.14 -0.98 14.02
C THR A 145 5.95 -1.78 14.57
N GLU A 146 5.56 -2.87 13.91
CA GLU A 146 4.50 -3.74 14.43
C GLU A 146 4.93 -4.44 15.72
N ARG A 147 6.21 -4.81 15.86
CA ARG A 147 6.73 -5.36 17.13
C ARG A 147 6.67 -4.33 18.27
N ALA A 148 7.00 -3.07 17.99
CA ALA A 148 6.86 -1.98 18.95
C ALA A 148 5.39 -1.78 19.35
N GLN A 149 4.46 -1.79 18.38
CA GLN A 149 3.02 -1.72 18.64
C GLN A 149 2.54 -2.89 19.51
N GLU A 150 3.00 -4.12 19.23
CA GLU A 150 2.69 -5.30 20.04
C GLU A 150 3.17 -5.15 21.48
N ALA A 151 4.38 -4.63 21.70
CA ALA A 151 4.91 -4.36 23.04
C ALA A 151 4.10 -3.30 23.81
N MET A 152 3.42 -2.40 23.10
CA MET A 152 2.49 -1.42 23.67
C MET A 152 1.08 -2.00 23.93
N GLY A 153 0.86 -3.29 23.69
CA GLY A 153 -0.43 -3.97 23.85
C GLY A 153 -1.36 -3.88 22.64
N CYS A 154 -0.91 -3.31 21.51
CA CYS A 154 -1.69 -3.29 20.28
C CYS A 154 -1.70 -4.68 19.60
N ARG A 155 -2.65 -4.88 18.67
CA ARG A 155 -2.77 -6.12 17.89
C ARG A 155 -2.51 -5.85 16.40
N PRO A 156 -1.24 -5.73 15.97
CA PRO A 156 -0.92 -5.48 14.58
C PRO A 156 -1.24 -6.69 13.69
N TYR A 157 -1.39 -6.42 12.39
CA TYR A 157 -1.58 -7.40 11.33
C TYR A 157 -0.38 -7.41 10.38
N SER A 158 0.00 -8.59 9.90
CA SER A 158 1.10 -8.72 8.95
C SER A 158 0.65 -8.31 7.55
N ASN A 159 1.50 -7.57 6.84
CA ASN A 159 1.31 -7.28 5.41
C ASN A 159 1.42 -8.55 4.54
N PHE A 160 1.91 -9.67 5.08
CA PHE A 160 1.88 -10.96 4.40
C PHE A 160 0.56 -11.73 4.59
N ASN A 161 -0.31 -11.29 5.50
CA ASN A 161 -1.63 -11.90 5.67
C ASN A 161 -2.63 -11.22 4.74
N LEU A 162 -3.19 -11.99 3.79
CA LEU A 162 -4.11 -11.49 2.76
C LEU A 162 -5.56 -11.97 2.99
N VAL A 163 -5.85 -12.42 4.21
CA VAL A 163 -7.13 -13.02 4.61
C VAL A 163 -7.73 -12.28 5.80
N GLY A 164 -9.06 -12.17 5.79
CA GLY A 164 -9.85 -11.57 6.87
C GLY A 164 -10.13 -10.09 6.63
N ALA A 165 -11.12 -9.55 7.35
CA ALA A 165 -11.56 -8.16 7.21
C ALA A 165 -10.47 -7.14 7.57
N ALA A 166 -9.57 -7.49 8.50
CA ALA A 166 -8.47 -6.64 8.94
C ALA A 166 -7.17 -6.80 8.13
N GLN A 167 -7.21 -7.50 6.98
CA GLN A 167 -6.02 -7.65 6.15
C GLN A 167 -5.62 -6.31 5.55
N VAL A 168 -4.32 -6.02 5.59
CA VAL A 168 -3.72 -4.79 5.02
C VAL A 168 -2.76 -5.09 3.86
N GLY A 169 -2.45 -6.36 3.62
CA GLY A 169 -1.44 -6.76 2.64
C GLY A 169 -1.83 -6.47 1.20
N LYS A 170 -3.09 -6.68 0.80
CA LYS A 170 -3.53 -6.34 -0.56
C LYS A 170 -3.49 -4.84 -0.81
N SER A 171 -3.92 -4.06 0.18
CA SER A 171 -3.86 -2.59 0.15
C SER A 171 -2.42 -2.09 0.00
N SER A 172 -1.50 -2.72 0.73
CA SER A 172 -0.06 -2.45 0.63
C SER A 172 0.45 -2.70 -0.79
N LEU A 173 0.18 -3.88 -1.37
CA LEU A 173 0.69 -4.23 -2.72
C LEU A 173 0.15 -3.30 -3.82
N THR A 174 -1.14 -2.95 -3.78
CA THR A 174 -1.73 -2.03 -4.76
C THR A 174 -1.24 -0.59 -4.55
N GLY A 175 -0.99 -0.18 -3.30
CA GLY A 175 -0.37 1.10 -2.97
C GLY A 175 1.06 1.21 -3.51
N MET A 176 1.85 0.14 -3.44
CA MET A 176 3.21 0.11 -4.02
C MET A 176 3.18 0.34 -5.53
N ARG A 177 2.17 -0.19 -6.24
CA ARG A 177 1.98 0.05 -7.69
C ARG A 177 1.67 1.53 -7.99
N LEU A 178 0.88 2.20 -7.15
CA LEU A 178 0.65 3.65 -7.23
C LEU A 178 1.95 4.41 -6.99
N LEU A 179 2.67 4.12 -5.91
CA LEU A 179 3.92 4.81 -5.55
C LEU A 179 5.02 4.64 -6.60
N HIS A 180 5.09 3.48 -7.25
CA HIS A 180 5.98 3.26 -8.38
C HIS A 180 5.65 4.19 -9.56
N ARG A 181 4.36 4.33 -9.90
CA ARG A 181 3.91 5.20 -11.01
C ARG A 181 4.17 6.68 -10.76
N LEU A 182 4.04 7.12 -9.51
CA LEU A 182 4.32 8.50 -9.09
C LEU A 182 5.82 8.80 -8.99
N GLY A 183 6.68 7.77 -8.97
CA GLY A 183 8.11 7.89 -8.72
C GLY A 183 8.78 8.98 -9.58
N GLY A 184 9.18 10.08 -8.93
CA GLY A 184 9.91 11.19 -9.55
C GLY A 184 9.07 12.17 -10.36
N LYS A 185 7.73 12.12 -10.25
CA LYS A 185 6.79 12.93 -11.07
C LYS A 185 5.97 13.94 -10.27
N LEU A 186 6.13 14.00 -8.95
CA LEU A 186 5.49 14.96 -8.04
C LEU A 186 6.52 15.91 -7.43
#